data_AF-C0HIW0-F1
#
_entry.id   AF-C0HIW0-F1
#
_cell.length_a   1.000
_cell.length_b   1.000
_cell.length_c   1.000
_cell.angle_alpha   90.00
_cell.angle_beta   90.00
_cell.angle_gamma   90.00
#
_symmetry.space_group_name_H-M   'P 1'
#
loop_
_entity.id
_entity.type
_entity.pdbx_description
1 polymer ?
#
loop_
_entity_poly.entity_id
_entity_poly.type
_entity_poly.pdbx_seq_one_letter_code
_entity_poly.pdbx_strand_id
1 'polypeptide(L)'
;MFEELLPYTPGTMEIPYDVLVEKTEGYSGSDIRLVCKEAAMQPLRRVMAVLEGRKEEVPEGELPEVGPVTTEDIELALRNTRPSAHLHAHRYEKFNQDYGSHVHG
;
A
#
# COMPACT_ATOMS: atom_id res chain seq x y z
N MET A 1 6.34 4.90 -7.80
CA MET A 1 5.70 5.17 -6.49
C MET A 1 5.58 3.90 -5.66
N PHE A 2 4.94 2.83 -6.14
CA PHE A 2 4.92 1.55 -5.43
C PHE A 2 6.31 0.97 -5.21
N GLU A 3 7.20 1.02 -6.21
CA GLU A 3 8.60 0.56 -6.09
C GLU A 3 9.41 1.32 -5.01
N GLU A 4 9.07 2.59 -4.75
CA GLU A 4 9.74 3.40 -3.73
C GLU A 4 9.25 3.05 -2.32
N LEU A 5 7.95 2.78 -2.18
CA LEU A 5 7.30 2.59 -0.89
C LEU A 5 7.24 1.13 -0.45
N LEU A 6 7.32 0.20 -1.40
CA LEU A 6 7.41 -1.25 -1.21
C LEU A 6 8.56 -1.77 -2.07
N PRO A 7 9.83 -1.50 -1.68
CA PRO A 7 10.98 -1.92 -2.45
C PRO A 7 11.09 -3.45 -2.44
N TYR A 8 11.34 -4.02 -3.62
CA TYR A 8 11.68 -5.42 -3.75
C TYR A 8 12.91 -5.76 -2.88
N THR A 9 12.83 -6.85 -2.13
CA THR A 9 13.98 -7.41 -1.41
C THR A 9 14.33 -8.78 -2.02
N PRO A 10 15.57 -9.00 -2.49
CA PRO A 10 15.99 -10.29 -3.04
C PRO A 10 15.71 -11.44 -2.06
N GLY A 11 14.98 -12.46 -2.51
CA GLY A 11 14.55 -13.58 -1.66
C GLY A 11 13.10 -13.48 -1.13
N THR A 12 12.38 -12.42 -1.48
CA THR A 12 10.93 -12.27 -1.22
C THR A 12 10.13 -12.45 -2.51
N MET A 13 8.86 -12.85 -2.39
CA MET A 13 7.95 -13.04 -3.53
C MET A 13 7.83 -11.73 -4.32
N GLU A 14 7.87 -11.81 -5.66
CA GLU A 14 7.77 -10.62 -6.51
C GLU A 14 6.45 -9.88 -6.25
N ILE A 15 6.57 -8.57 -6.02
CA ILE A 15 5.41 -7.67 -5.92
C ILE A 15 4.86 -7.49 -7.35
N PRO A 16 3.61 -7.87 -7.63
CA PRO A 16 3.04 -7.73 -8.97
C PRO A 16 2.64 -6.27 -9.22
N TYR A 17 3.62 -5.42 -9.57
CA TYR A 17 3.40 -3.99 -9.78
C TYR A 17 2.37 -3.69 -10.88
N ASP A 18 2.29 -4.51 -11.93
CA ASP A 18 1.30 -4.35 -12.99
C ASP A 18 -0.14 -4.45 -12.44
N VAL A 19 -0.37 -5.43 -11.56
CA VAL A 19 -1.68 -5.63 -10.91
C VAL A 19 -2.01 -4.47 -9.96
N LEU A 20 -1.01 -3.91 -9.29
CA LEU A 20 -1.18 -2.72 -8.44
C LEU A 20 -1.61 -1.50 -9.25
N VAL A 21 -1.00 -1.28 -10.42
CA VAL A 21 -1.34 -0.18 -11.31
C VAL A 21 -2.79 -0.32 -11.78
N GLU A 22 -3.19 -1.51 -12.25
CA GLU A 22 -4.57 -1.76 -12.68
C GLU A 22 -5.60 -1.58 -11.55
N LYS A 23 -5.29 -2.04 -10.33
CA LYS A 23 -6.23 -1.97 -9.18
C LYS A 23 -6.31 -0.59 -8.52
N THR A 24 -5.45 0.36 -8.87
CA THR A 24 -5.40 1.69 -8.25
C THR A 24 -5.89 2.81 -9.16
N GLU A 25 -6.66 2.48 -10.20
CA GLU A 25 -7.39 3.48 -10.97
C GLU A 25 -8.29 4.34 -10.04
N GLY A 26 -8.21 5.67 -10.19
CA GLY A 26 -8.96 6.61 -9.36
C GLY A 26 -8.40 6.89 -7.97
N TYR A 27 -7.24 6.31 -7.62
CA TYR A 27 -6.51 6.64 -6.39
C TYR A 27 -5.70 7.93 -6.58
N SER A 28 -5.70 8.78 -5.56
CA SER A 28 -4.71 9.85 -5.44
C SER A 28 -3.35 9.29 -5.03
N GLY A 29 -2.29 10.07 -5.19
CA GLY A 29 -0.97 9.70 -4.63
C GLY A 29 -1.02 9.49 -3.11
N SER A 30 -1.91 10.19 -2.38
CA SER A 30 -2.08 9.97 -0.95
C SER A 30 -2.75 8.62 -0.64
N ASP A 31 -3.69 8.19 -1.46
CA ASP A 31 -4.32 6.87 -1.33
C ASP A 31 -3.30 5.76 -1.60
N ILE A 32 -2.49 5.91 -2.65
CA ILE A 32 -1.39 4.98 -2.97
C ILE A 32 -0.39 4.87 -1.81
N ARG A 33 -0.01 6.00 -1.21
CA ARG A 33 0.85 6.02 0.00
C ARG A 33 0.22 5.25 1.16
N LEU A 34 -1.07 5.43 1.38
CA LEU A 34 -1.79 4.73 2.44
C LEU A 34 -1.84 3.22 2.19
N VAL A 35 -2.12 2.78 0.95
CA VAL A 35 -2.06 1.36 0.55
C VAL A 35 -0.69 0.76 0.87
N CYS A 36 0.38 1.44 0.46
CA CYS A 36 1.74 0.95 0.70
C CYS A 36 2.04 0.82 2.20
N LYS A 37 1.65 1.83 2.99
CA LYS A 37 1.82 1.82 4.45
C LYS A 37 1.06 0.66 5.09
N GLU A 38 -0.19 0.44 4.71
CA GLU A 38 -0.99 -0.65 5.28
C GLU A 38 -0.48 -2.03 4.89
N ALA A 39 0.03 -2.20 3.66
CA ALA A 39 0.67 -3.43 3.22
C ALA A 39 1.97 -3.70 4.01
N ALA A 40 2.81 -2.68 4.18
CA ALA A 40 4.06 -2.78 4.95
C ALA A 40 3.86 -3.12 6.43
N MET A 41 2.69 -2.80 7.00
CA MET A 41 2.36 -3.10 8.40
C MET A 41 1.85 -4.53 8.61
N GLN A 42 1.40 -5.25 7.58
CA GLN A 42 0.82 -6.58 7.74
C GLN A 42 1.78 -7.63 8.31
N PRO A 43 3.06 -7.70 7.91
CA PRO A 43 3.98 -8.68 8.51
C PRO A 43 4.16 -8.47 10.01
N LEU A 44 4.23 -7.21 10.44
CA LEU A 44 4.28 -6.88 11.86
C LEU A 44 3.00 -7.30 12.60
N ARG A 45 1.82 -7.06 12.01
CA ARG A 45 0.53 -7.51 12.58
C ARG A 45 0.48 -9.04 12.73
N ARG A 46 1.03 -9.81 11.79
CA ARG A 46 1.14 -11.27 11.90
C ARG A 46 1.98 -11.69 13.11
N VAL A 47 3.15 -11.07 13.29
CA VAL A 47 4.02 -11.34 14.44
C VAL A 47 3.31 -11.00 15.74
N MET A 48 2.66 -9.83 15.83
CA MET A 48 1.90 -9.42 17.01
C MET A 48 0.78 -10.42 17.35
N ALA A 49 0.02 -10.89 16.36
CA ALA A 49 -1.04 -11.87 16.58
C ALA A 49 -0.50 -13.21 17.15
N VAL A 50 0.69 -13.63 16.72
CA VAL A 50 1.36 -14.83 17.27
C VAL A 50 1.77 -14.60 18.72
N LEU A 51 2.28 -13.41 19.06
CA LEU A 51 2.70 -13.06 20.41
C LEU A 51 1.50 -12.94 21.37
N GLU A 52 0.41 -12.30 20.94
CA GLU A 52 -0.83 -12.16 21.72
C GLU A 52 -1.50 -13.51 22.02
N GLY A 53 -1.31 -14.51 21.15
CA GLY A 53 -1.81 -15.87 21.36
C GLY A 53 -1.05 -16.68 22.39
N ARG A 54 0.12 -16.22 22.84
CA ARG A 54 0.95 -16.89 23.85
C ARG A 54 0.53 -16.45 25.26
N LYS A 55 0.49 -17.41 26.18
CA LYS A 55 0.14 -17.15 27.59
C LYS A 55 1.32 -16.71 28.45
N GLU A 56 2.53 -16.93 27.95
CA GLU A 56 3.78 -16.66 28.64
C GLU A 56 4.58 -15.61 27.87
N GLU A 57 5.36 -14.82 28.61
CA GLU A 57 6.24 -13.80 28.04
C GLU A 57 7.31 -14.47 27.18
N VAL A 58 7.49 -13.98 25.95
CA VAL A 58 8.47 -14.52 25.01
C VAL A 58 9.83 -13.87 25.26
N PRO A 59 10.89 -14.63 25.56
CA PRO A 59 12.23 -14.08 25.68
C PRO A 59 12.65 -13.37 24.40
N GLU A 60 13.43 -12.29 24.53
CA GLU A 60 13.84 -11.46 23.38
C GLU A 60 14.53 -12.27 22.27
N GLY A 61 15.35 -13.27 22.63
CA GLY A 61 16.03 -14.16 21.68
C GLY A 61 15.13 -15.17 20.96
N GLU A 62 13.86 -15.25 21.32
CA GLU A 62 12.86 -16.16 20.73
C GLU A 62 11.72 -15.41 20.03
N LEU A 63 11.86 -14.08 19.89
CA LEU A 63 10.88 -13.28 19.16
C LEU A 63 10.84 -13.71 17.69
N PRO A 64 9.64 -13.88 17.10
CA PRO A 64 9.53 -14.18 15.68
C PRO A 64 10.10 -13.02 14.85
N GLU A 65 10.82 -13.34 13.79
CA GLU A 65 11.25 -12.33 12.83
C GLU A 65 10.04 -11.76 12.08
N VAL A 66 10.11 -10.45 11.78
CA VAL A 66 9.14 -9.82 10.89
C VAL A 66 9.43 -10.31 9.48
N GLY A 67 8.56 -11.16 8.97
CA GLY A 67 8.65 -11.67 7.60
C GLY A 67 8.44 -10.58 6.54
N PRO A 68 8.58 -10.93 5.25
CA PRO A 68 8.35 -9.99 4.17
C PRO A 68 6.87 -9.67 3.98
N VAL A 69 6.60 -8.58 3.25
CA VAL A 69 5.28 -8.26 2.71
C VAL A 69 4.91 -9.29 1.64
N THR A 70 3.69 -9.80 1.67
CA THR A 70 3.19 -10.76 0.66
C THR A 70 2.16 -10.11 -0.26
N THR A 71 1.81 -10.80 -1.35
CA THR A 71 0.75 -10.35 -2.27
C THR A 71 -0.59 -10.19 -1.53
N GLU A 72 -0.91 -11.08 -0.59
CA GLU A 72 -2.13 -11.01 0.21
C GLU A 72 -2.19 -9.75 1.08
N ASP A 73 -1.04 -9.26 1.55
CA ASP A 73 -0.94 -8.03 2.33
C ASP A 73 -1.32 -6.81 1.50
N ILE A 74 -0.87 -6.80 0.25
CA ILE A 74 -1.18 -5.76 -0.73
C ILE A 74 -2.66 -5.81 -1.08
N GLU A 75 -3.21 -6.99 -1.36
CA GLU A 75 -4.64 -7.14 -1.63
C GLU A 75 -5.51 -6.70 -0.45
N LEU A 76 -5.10 -7.03 0.77
CA LEU A 76 -5.79 -6.61 1.97
C LEU A 76 -5.76 -5.08 2.14
N ALA A 77 -4.60 -4.46 1.89
CA ALA A 77 -4.46 -3.01 1.93
C ALA A 77 -5.34 -2.31 0.88
N LEU A 78 -5.41 -2.84 -0.34
CA LEU A 78 -6.31 -2.37 -1.40
C LEU A 78 -7.78 -2.52 -1.02
N ARG A 79 -8.19 -3.65 -0.44
CA ARG A 79 -9.58 -3.86 0.01
C ARG A 79 -9.99 -2.85 1.10
N ASN A 80 -9.06 -2.47 1.96
CA ASN A 80 -9.33 -1.62 3.12
C ASN A 80 -9.13 -0.11 2.84
N THR A 81 -8.52 0.24 1.72
CA THR A 81 -8.28 1.63 1.32
C THR A 81 -9.27 2.03 0.23
N ARG A 82 -10.03 3.10 0.43
CA ARG A 82 -10.95 3.63 -0.59
C ARG A 82 -10.28 4.73 -1.41
N PRO A 83 -10.48 4.78 -2.74
CA PRO A 83 -10.01 5.89 -3.56
C PRO A 83 -10.70 7.20 -3.16
N SER A 84 -9.91 8.26 -2.96
CA SER A 84 -10.43 9.60 -2.64
C SER A 84 -10.54 10.50 -3.86
N ALA A 85 -9.64 10.35 -4.85
CA ALA A 85 -9.60 11.23 -6.02
C ALA A 85 -10.82 11.08 -6.94
N HIS A 86 -11.42 9.89 -7.01
CA HIS A 86 -12.62 9.66 -7.83
C HIS A 86 -13.77 10.64 -7.53
N LEU A 87 -13.92 11.06 -6.26
CA LEU A 87 -14.98 12.00 -5.85
C LEU A 87 -14.80 13.43 -6.39
N HIS A 88 -13.63 13.76 -6.91
CA HIS A 88 -13.27 15.12 -7.31
C HIS A 88 -12.84 15.24 -8.78
N ALA A 89 -12.84 14.14 -9.54
CA ALA A 89 -12.41 14.10 -10.94
C ALA A 89 -13.06 15.20 -11.80
N HIS A 90 -14.39 15.32 -11.74
CA HIS A 90 -15.13 16.35 -12.49
C HIS A 90 -14.72 17.80 -12.15
N ARG A 91 -14.30 18.06 -10.90
CA ARG A 91 -13.84 19.40 -10.48
C ARG A 91 -12.46 19.70 -11.00
N TYR A 92 -11.58 18.70 -11.01
CA TYR A 92 -10.24 18.84 -11.59
C TYR A 92 -10.30 19.02 -13.11
N GLU A 93 -11.15 18.25 -13.80
CA GLU A 93 -11.36 18.41 -15.25
C GLU A 93 -11.86 19.81 -15.59
N LYS A 94 -12.89 20.30 -14.88
CA LYS A 94 -13.41 21.65 -15.08
C LYS A 94 -12.36 22.72 -14.80
N PHE A 95 -11.63 22.61 -13.69
CA PHE A 95 -10.54 23.53 -13.38
C PHE A 95 -9.44 23.50 -14.44
N ASN A 96 -9.09 22.32 -14.97
CA ASN A 96 -8.08 22.18 -16.01
C ASN A 96 -8.56 22.70 -17.37
N GLN A 97 -9.86 22.63 -17.67
CA GLN A 97 -10.45 23.26 -18.85
C GLN A 97 -10.42 24.80 -18.73
N ASP A 98 -10.76 25.32 -17.55
CA ASP A 98 -10.87 26.77 -17.32
C ASP A 98 -9.51 27.46 -17.14
N TYR A 99 -8.53 26.78 -16.52
CA TYR A 99 -7.24 27.37 -16.08
C TYR A 99 -6.03 26.48 -16.32
N GLY A 100 -6.19 25.31 -16.93
CA GLY A 100 -5.09 24.38 -17.16
C GLY A 100 -4.02 25.00 -18.05
N SER A 101 -2.75 24.81 -17.68
CA SER A 101 -1.61 25.26 -18.46
C SER A 101 -1.56 24.46 -19.76
N HIS A 102 -2.25 24.94 -20.80
CA HIS A 102 -2.04 24.49 -22.15
C HIS A 102 -0.68 25.04 -22.56
N VAL A 103 0.38 24.27 -22.31
CA VAL A 103 1.69 24.52 -22.90
C VAL A 103 1.54 24.17 -24.38
N HIS A 104 1.14 25.15 -25.19
CA HIS A 104 1.34 25.06 -26.63
C HIS A 104 2.83 25.15 -26.87
N GLY A 105 3.41 24.01 -27.28
CA GLY A 105 4.64 23.86 -28.09
C GLY A 105 5.83 24.73 -27.74
#